data_AF-A0A0B7NGQ0-F1
#
_entry.id   AF-A0A0B7NGQ0-F1
#
_cell.length_a   1.000
_cell.length_b   1.000
_cell.length_c   1.000
_cell.angle_alpha   90.00
_cell.angle_beta   90.00
_cell.angle_gamma   90.00
#
_symmetry.space_group_name_H-M   'P 1'
#
loop_
_entity.id
_entity.type
_entity.pdbx_description
1 polymer ?
#
loop_
_entity_poly.entity_id
_entity_poly.type
_entity_poly.pdbx_seq_one_letter_code
_entity_poly.pdbx_strand_id
1 'polypeptide(L)'
;MSTASMLDDREHDAPSTTDSINEPLPTPPTPPKESQYLNKSQEYQPLHTLPVISSKQHSNTDEEEQVITKQPSTLAFFKGHVHYFLKSTLQFVFKDNNLPLLINLIYHLIAARALLNKPWRTVVRYLGIPPTPKPNSALKHQIEQTTSIAIDLLRTQGVFHLAMGALAALALKERRQSSERSALFVLTLSSVGQTWSHFNAYWKSSHQEYNLKALQEIGGSDLLVALISSIALTKTARRTGRLI
;
A
#
# COMPACT_ATOMS: atom_id res chain seq x y z
N MET A 1 51.30 -27.88 28.09
CA MET A 1 52.34 -28.47 27.22
C MET A 1 51.65 -29.19 26.06
N SER A 2 52.24 -29.05 24.87
CA SER A 2 51.92 -29.69 23.58
C SER A 2 50.80 -29.10 22.71
N THR A 3 51.29 -28.64 21.55
CA THR A 3 50.73 -27.98 20.37
C THR A 3 50.55 -28.97 19.21
N ALA A 4 49.52 -28.79 18.37
CA ALA A 4 49.45 -29.09 16.92
C ALA A 4 48.03 -28.69 16.47
N SER A 5 47.72 -27.79 15.52
CA SER A 5 48.28 -27.41 14.21
C SER A 5 48.36 -28.55 13.20
N MET A 6 47.32 -28.67 12.36
CA MET A 6 47.46 -29.09 10.96
C MET A 6 46.47 -28.30 10.11
N LEU A 7 47.04 -27.41 9.30
CA LEU A 7 46.48 -26.92 8.04
C LEU A 7 46.29 -28.10 7.09
N ASP A 8 45.21 -28.09 6.32
CA ASP A 8 45.10 -28.86 5.09
C ASP A 8 44.74 -27.89 3.96
N ASP A 9 45.76 -27.57 3.17
CA ASP A 9 45.68 -26.87 1.90
C ASP A 9 45.20 -27.87 0.83
N ARG A 10 44.07 -27.57 0.19
CA ARG A 10 43.70 -28.18 -1.10
C ARG A 10 43.37 -27.10 -2.12
N GLU A 11 44.45 -26.60 -2.70
CA GLU A 11 44.54 -26.11 -4.06
C GLU A 11 44.49 -27.30 -5.05
N HIS A 12 44.17 -27.04 -6.33
CA HIS A 12 43.97 -27.96 -7.48
C HIS A 12 42.52 -28.45 -7.68
N ASP A 13 41.83 -28.30 -8.82
CA ASP A 13 42.23 -27.96 -10.19
C ASP A 13 41.06 -27.36 -10.98
N ALA A 14 41.38 -26.43 -11.86
CA ALA A 14 40.49 -25.99 -12.93
C ALA A 14 40.69 -26.89 -14.17
N PRO A 15 39.62 -27.40 -14.81
CA PRO A 15 39.65 -27.77 -16.21
C PRO A 15 39.01 -26.65 -17.04
N SER A 16 39.87 -25.96 -17.77
CA SER A 16 39.51 -25.22 -18.98
C SER A 16 39.01 -26.18 -20.05
N THR A 17 37.71 -26.11 -20.37
CA THR A 17 37.15 -26.70 -21.60
C THR A 17 36.47 -25.59 -22.39
N THR A 18 37.21 -25.08 -23.37
CA THR A 18 36.70 -24.33 -24.50
C THR A 18 36.02 -25.30 -25.45
N ASP A 19 34.69 -25.32 -25.48
CA ASP A 19 33.95 -25.81 -26.64
C ASP A 19 33.02 -24.71 -27.14
N SER A 20 33.35 -24.31 -28.37
CA SER A 20 32.76 -23.23 -29.13
C SER A 20 31.46 -23.72 -29.76
N ILE A 21 30.31 -23.42 -29.15
CA ILE A 21 29.01 -23.53 -29.80
C ILE A 21 28.58 -22.12 -30.22
N ASN A 22 28.75 -21.83 -31.50
CA ASN A 22 28.14 -20.67 -32.18
C ASN A 22 26.62 -20.86 -32.21
N GLU A 23 25.91 -20.41 -31.18
CA GLU A 23 24.48 -20.14 -31.28
C GLU A 23 24.24 -18.70 -31.76
N PRO A 24 23.37 -18.49 -32.77
CA PRO A 24 23.01 -17.16 -33.22
C PRO A 24 22.21 -16.41 -32.12
N LEU A 25 22.63 -15.17 -31.84
CA LEU A 25 22.00 -14.27 -30.89
C LEU A 25 20.47 -14.20 -31.09
N PRO A 26 19.65 -14.32 -30.02
CA PRO A 26 18.24 -14.02 -30.10
C PRO A 26 18.05 -12.51 -30.35
N THR A 27 17.43 -12.19 -31.49
CA THR A 27 16.96 -10.85 -31.83
C THR A 27 16.11 -10.27 -30.69
N PRO A 28 16.32 -8.99 -30.30
CA PRO A 28 15.51 -8.37 -29.26
C PRO A 28 14.03 -8.33 -29.67
N PRO A 29 13.09 -8.47 -28.72
CA PRO A 29 11.67 -8.43 -29.01
C PRO A 29 11.28 -7.06 -29.57
N THR A 30 10.63 -7.08 -30.73
CA THR A 30 10.07 -5.90 -31.38
C THR A 30 9.11 -5.19 -30.42
N PRO A 31 9.23 -3.87 -30.22
CA PRO A 31 8.32 -3.13 -29.34
C PRO A 31 6.88 -3.22 -29.85
N PRO A 32 5.88 -3.32 -28.95
CA PRO A 32 4.47 -3.35 -29.35
C PRO A 32 4.09 -2.05 -30.05
N LYS A 33 3.54 -2.17 -31.27
CA LYS A 33 2.92 -1.08 -32.02
C LYS A 33 1.61 -0.67 -31.36
N GLU A 34 1.66 0.19 -30.33
CA GLU A 34 0.44 0.70 -29.66
C GLU A 34 0.18 2.21 -29.84
N SER A 35 0.91 2.91 -30.70
CA SER A 35 0.74 4.37 -30.88
C SER A 35 -0.11 4.81 -32.09
N GLN A 36 -0.92 3.95 -32.70
CA GLN A 36 -1.71 4.28 -33.90
C GLN A 36 -3.20 4.63 -33.68
N TYR A 37 -3.63 4.93 -32.45
CA TYR A 37 -5.01 5.37 -32.19
C TYR A 37 -5.13 6.78 -31.57
N LEU A 38 -4.11 7.62 -31.71
CA LEU A 38 -4.15 9.00 -31.23
C LEU A 38 -4.22 10.02 -32.38
N ASN A 39 -5.09 9.77 -33.37
CA ASN A 39 -5.50 10.83 -34.29
C ASN A 39 -6.89 10.56 -34.85
N LYS A 40 -7.89 10.53 -33.97
CA LYS A 40 -9.28 10.74 -34.39
C LYS A 40 -9.63 12.17 -34.03
N SER A 41 -9.58 13.04 -35.05
CA SER A 41 -10.06 14.41 -34.99
C SER A 41 -11.40 14.45 -34.28
N GLN A 42 -11.46 15.15 -33.15
CA GLN A 42 -12.71 15.49 -32.50
C GLN A 42 -13.48 16.40 -33.47
N GLU A 43 -14.46 15.80 -34.12
CA GLU A 43 -15.53 16.47 -34.84
C GLU A 43 -16.23 17.40 -33.83
N TYR A 44 -16.03 18.71 -34.02
CA TYR A 44 -16.73 19.75 -33.28
C TYR A 44 -18.23 19.56 -33.49
N GLN A 45 -18.95 19.07 -32.49
CA GLN A 45 -20.39 19.22 -32.47
C GLN A 45 -20.72 20.70 -32.22
N PRO A 46 -21.48 21.35 -33.10
CA PRO A 46 -21.91 22.71 -32.88
C PRO A 46 -22.83 22.77 -31.64
N LEU A 47 -22.49 23.72 -30.78
CA LEU A 47 -23.16 24.09 -29.55
C LEU A 47 -24.68 24.18 -29.79
N HIS A 48 -25.45 23.35 -29.09
CA HIS A 48 -26.90 23.48 -29.03
C HIS A 48 -27.27 24.89 -28.57
N THR A 49 -28.08 25.53 -29.40
CA THR A 49 -28.71 26.84 -29.21
C THR A 49 -29.34 26.98 -27.83
N LEU A 50 -28.95 28.04 -27.12
CA LEU A 50 -29.66 28.55 -25.95
C LEU A 50 -31.10 28.89 -26.34
N PRO A 51 -32.11 28.53 -25.53
CA PRO A 51 -33.47 29.01 -25.76
C PRO A 51 -33.50 30.52 -25.52
N VAL A 52 -33.84 31.26 -26.58
CA VAL A 52 -34.21 32.67 -26.51
C VAL A 52 -35.49 32.75 -25.66
N ILE A 53 -35.34 33.20 -24.43
CA ILE A 53 -36.46 33.51 -23.55
C ILE A 53 -37.15 34.74 -24.15
N SER A 54 -38.36 34.54 -24.65
CA SER A 54 -39.25 35.57 -25.15
C SER A 54 -39.56 36.55 -24.00
N SER A 55 -39.10 37.78 -24.13
CA SER A 55 -39.44 38.89 -23.23
C SER A 55 -40.90 39.28 -23.44
N LYS A 56 -41.81 38.59 -22.74
CA LYS A 56 -43.17 39.09 -22.52
C LYS A 56 -43.08 40.26 -21.55
N GLN A 57 -43.19 41.44 -22.14
CA GLN A 57 -43.43 42.72 -21.50
C GLN A 57 -44.79 42.64 -20.78
N HIS A 58 -44.77 42.40 -19.47
CA HIS A 58 -45.92 42.63 -18.61
C HIS A 58 -45.59 43.80 -17.68
N SER A 59 -46.18 44.95 -18.02
CA SER A 59 -46.29 46.12 -17.19
C SER A 59 -47.22 45.85 -16.00
N ASN A 60 -46.89 46.49 -14.88
CA ASN A 60 -47.71 46.74 -13.68
C ASN A 60 -47.62 45.66 -12.59
N THR A 61 -46.86 45.93 -11.54
CA THR A 61 -47.36 46.59 -10.32
C THR A 61 -46.19 46.67 -9.34
N ASP A 62 -45.86 47.89 -8.92
CA ASP A 62 -44.83 48.19 -7.93
C ASP A 62 -45.24 47.61 -6.57
N GLU A 63 -44.72 46.43 -6.24
CA GLU A 63 -44.48 46.05 -4.84
C GLU A 63 -42.97 45.98 -4.66
N GLU A 64 -42.43 47.00 -3.97
CA GLU A 64 -41.07 47.01 -3.43
C GLU A 64 -40.94 45.86 -2.40
N GLU A 65 -40.76 44.64 -2.89
CA GLU A 65 -40.24 43.56 -2.08
C GLU A 65 -38.76 43.89 -1.84
N GLN A 66 -38.48 44.57 -0.72
CA GLN A 66 -37.14 44.75 -0.20
C GLN A 66 -36.50 43.37 -0.04
N VAL A 67 -35.77 42.93 -1.08
CA VAL A 67 -34.91 41.76 -1.03
C VAL A 67 -33.80 42.10 -0.05
N ILE A 68 -34.06 41.85 1.23
CA ILE A 68 -33.08 41.86 2.30
C ILE A 68 -32.04 40.81 1.90
N THR A 69 -31.01 41.27 1.21
CA THR A 69 -29.79 40.52 0.88
C THR A 69 -29.03 40.34 2.19
N LYS A 70 -29.55 39.46 3.06
CA LYS A 70 -28.84 38.99 4.24
C LYS A 70 -27.56 38.33 3.74
N GLN A 71 -26.42 39.00 3.97
CA GLN A 71 -25.11 38.40 3.74
C GLN A 71 -25.09 37.03 4.41
N PRO A 72 -24.69 35.97 3.67
CA PRO A 72 -24.63 34.65 4.25
C PRO A 72 -23.67 34.67 5.44
N SER A 73 -24.14 34.19 6.58
CA SER A 73 -23.29 33.96 7.75
C SER A 73 -22.05 33.17 7.33
N THR A 74 -20.87 33.61 7.78
CA THR A 74 -19.59 32.93 7.55
C THR A 74 -19.63 31.45 7.96
N LEU A 75 -20.45 31.12 8.96
CA LEU A 75 -20.72 29.74 9.38
C LEU A 75 -21.50 28.94 8.34
N ALA A 76 -22.47 29.55 7.66
CA ALA A 76 -23.22 28.90 6.58
C ALA A 76 -22.32 28.64 5.36
N PHE A 77 -21.41 29.57 5.05
CA PHE A 77 -20.39 29.39 4.00
C PHE A 77 -19.43 28.25 4.33
N PHE A 78 -18.90 28.21 5.56
CA PHE A 78 -17.99 27.16 6.00
C PHE A 78 -18.69 25.79 6.04
N LYS A 79 -19.91 25.73 6.57
CA LYS A 79 -20.72 24.50 6.59
C LYS A 79 -20.99 23.99 5.17
N GLY A 80 -21.28 24.89 4.22
CA GLY A 80 -21.41 24.55 2.81
C GLY A 80 -20.14 23.93 2.23
N HIS A 81 -18.98 24.56 2.45
CA HIS A 81 -17.70 24.04 1.97
C HIS A 81 -17.33 22.69 2.57
N VAL A 82 -17.51 22.52 3.88
CA VAL A 82 -17.29 21.24 4.55
C VAL A 82 -18.23 20.17 4.01
N HIS A 83 -19.51 20.49 3.81
CA HIS A 83 -20.48 19.54 3.26
C HIS A 83 -20.14 19.13 1.82
N TYR A 84 -19.78 20.08 0.96
CA TYR A 84 -19.37 19.79 -0.42
C TYR A 84 -18.07 19.00 -0.48
N PHE A 85 -17.07 19.38 0.31
CA PHE A 85 -15.82 18.64 0.44
C PHE A 85 -16.07 17.21 0.90
N LEU A 86 -16.83 17.04 1.99
CA LEU A 86 -17.16 15.73 2.54
C LEU A 86 -17.93 14.88 1.51
N LYS A 87 -18.93 15.43 0.85
CA LYS A 87 -19.69 14.74 -0.22
C LYS A 87 -18.77 14.31 -1.36
N SER A 88 -17.86 15.17 -1.80
CA SER A 88 -16.89 14.86 -2.86
C SER A 88 -15.92 13.77 -2.43
N THR A 89 -15.40 13.84 -1.20
CA THR A 89 -14.53 12.81 -0.62
C THR A 89 -15.26 11.48 -0.51
N LEU A 90 -16.49 11.44 0.02
CA LEU A 90 -17.29 10.22 0.08
C LEU A 90 -17.52 9.64 -1.32
N GLN A 91 -17.91 10.46 -2.30
CA GLN A 91 -18.09 10.00 -3.67
C GLN A 91 -16.78 9.45 -4.25
N PHE A 92 -15.63 10.07 -3.98
CA PHE A 92 -14.34 9.56 -4.43
C PHE A 92 -13.99 8.22 -3.77
N VAL A 93 -14.19 8.10 -2.46
CA VAL A 93 -13.86 6.92 -1.67
C VAL A 93 -14.75 5.74 -2.07
N PHE A 94 -16.06 5.94 -2.16
CA PHE A 94 -17.02 4.89 -2.50
C PHE A 94 -17.12 4.60 -4.00
N LYS A 95 -16.39 5.35 -4.84
CA LYS A 95 -16.31 5.09 -6.28
C LYS A 95 -15.29 3.99 -6.58
N ASP A 96 -15.75 2.99 -7.32
CA ASP A 96 -14.94 1.88 -7.83
C ASP A 96 -14.20 1.10 -6.72
N ASN A 97 -12.88 0.94 -6.85
CA ASN A 97 -11.99 0.23 -5.92
C ASN A 97 -11.15 1.17 -5.05
N ASN A 98 -11.51 2.46 -4.99
CA ASN A 98 -10.73 3.47 -4.27
C ASN A 98 -10.76 3.24 -2.76
N LEU A 99 -11.89 2.80 -2.19
CA LEU A 99 -12.00 2.50 -0.75
C LEU A 99 -11.02 1.38 -0.32
N PRO A 100 -10.99 0.19 -0.96
CA PRO A 100 -9.98 -0.83 -0.67
C PRO A 100 -8.53 -0.32 -0.75
N LEU A 101 -8.19 0.45 -1.78
CA LEU A 101 -6.84 1.00 -1.95
C LEU A 101 -6.51 2.04 -0.87
N LEU A 102 -7.48 2.87 -0.49
CA LEU A 102 -7.33 3.85 0.58
C LEU A 102 -7.16 3.18 1.94
N ILE A 103 -7.93 2.12 2.22
CA ILE A 103 -7.78 1.32 3.44
C ILE A 103 -6.38 0.70 3.49
N ASN A 104 -5.91 0.09 2.39
CA ASN A 104 -4.55 -0.45 2.29
C ASN A 104 -3.50 0.64 2.55
N LEU A 105 -3.64 1.81 1.90
CA LEU A 105 -2.72 2.94 2.09
C LEU A 105 -2.64 3.36 3.56
N ILE A 106 -3.78 3.59 4.20
CA ILE A 106 -3.84 4.02 5.61
C ILE A 106 -3.24 2.93 6.51
N TYR A 107 -3.61 1.67 6.30
CA TYR A 107 -3.09 0.54 7.04
C TYR A 107 -1.55 0.47 6.98
N HIS A 108 -1.01 0.44 5.77
CA HIS A 108 0.43 0.33 5.54
C HIS A 108 1.20 1.56 6.07
N LEU A 109 0.64 2.77 5.99
CA LEU A 109 1.28 3.96 6.57
C LEU A 109 1.29 3.93 8.10
N ILE A 110 0.20 3.50 8.74
CA ILE A 110 0.15 3.35 10.20
C ILE A 110 1.13 2.29 10.67
N ALA A 111 1.17 1.13 10.00
CA ALA A 111 2.11 0.04 10.29
C ALA A 111 3.57 0.48 10.12
N ALA A 112 3.90 1.11 8.98
CA ALA A 112 5.23 1.66 8.72
C ALA A 112 5.64 2.67 9.79
N ARG A 113 4.75 3.59 10.15
CA ARG A 113 4.99 4.59 11.20
C ARG A 113 5.24 3.92 12.56
N ALA A 114 4.47 2.91 12.92
CA ALA A 114 4.62 2.18 14.17
C ALA A 114 5.97 1.46 14.26
N LEU A 115 6.39 0.83 13.16
CA LEU A 115 7.63 0.04 13.07
C LEU A 115 8.89 0.92 13.00
N LEU A 116 8.84 2.03 12.27
CA LEU A 116 9.99 2.91 12.06
C LEU A 116 10.25 3.88 13.21
N ASN A 117 9.20 4.42 13.85
CA ASN A 117 9.39 5.50 14.82
C ASN A 117 9.88 5.02 16.18
N LYS A 118 9.52 3.80 16.62
CA LYS A 118 9.85 3.30 17.97
C LYS A 118 10.19 1.81 18.01
N PRO A 119 11.14 1.30 17.19
CA PRO A 119 11.47 -0.12 17.15
C PRO A 119 11.96 -0.65 18.52
N TRP A 120 12.68 0.19 19.28
CA TRP A 120 13.18 -0.17 20.61
C TRP A 120 12.08 -0.52 21.62
N ARG A 121 10.97 0.23 21.63
CA ARG A 121 9.85 -0.06 22.56
C ARG A 121 9.19 -1.39 22.26
N THR A 122 9.09 -1.75 20.98
CA THR A 122 8.53 -3.02 20.53
C THR A 122 9.44 -4.16 20.94
N VAL A 123 10.74 -4.06 20.65
CA VAL A 123 11.74 -5.07 21.05
C VAL A 123 11.75 -5.31 22.55
N VAL A 124 11.83 -4.25 23.37
CA VAL A 124 11.84 -4.39 24.83
C VAL A 124 10.59 -5.11 25.35
N ARG A 125 9.42 -4.85 24.74
CA ARG A 125 8.15 -5.50 25.11
C ARG A 125 8.13 -7.00 24.77
N TYR A 126 8.64 -7.38 23.61
CA TYR A 126 8.55 -8.77 23.11
C TYR A 126 9.72 -9.66 23.52
N LEU A 127 10.92 -9.10 23.70
CA LEU A 127 12.10 -9.84 24.14
C LEU A 127 12.24 -9.89 25.68
N GLY A 128 11.32 -9.27 26.42
CA GLY A 128 11.31 -9.33 27.89
C GLY A 128 12.59 -8.81 28.53
N ILE A 129 13.28 -7.86 27.88
CA ILE A 129 14.61 -7.40 28.30
C ILE A 129 14.48 -6.66 29.64
N PRO A 130 15.13 -7.11 30.72
CA PRO A 130 15.08 -6.41 31.99
C PRO A 130 15.70 -5.01 31.85
N PRO A 131 15.11 -3.97 32.47
CA PRO A 131 15.53 -2.57 32.30
C PRO A 131 16.97 -2.29 32.75
N THR A 132 17.57 -3.19 33.53
CA THR A 132 18.96 -3.13 33.98
C THR A 132 19.62 -4.50 33.84
N PRO A 133 20.21 -4.83 32.67
CA PRO A 133 21.03 -6.02 32.54
C PRO A 133 22.26 -5.88 33.44
N LYS A 134 22.62 -6.94 34.19
CA LYS A 134 23.79 -6.92 35.07
C LYS A 134 25.05 -6.54 34.26
N PRO A 135 25.83 -5.55 34.70
CA PRO A 135 27.07 -5.18 34.01
C PRO A 135 28.03 -6.38 34.10
N ASN A 136 28.53 -6.86 32.96
CA ASN A 136 29.57 -7.90 32.81
C ASN A 136 29.14 -9.37 32.65
N SER A 137 27.89 -9.67 32.26
CA SER A 137 27.54 -11.04 31.84
C SER A 137 27.63 -11.22 30.32
N ALA A 138 28.11 -12.37 29.84
CA ALA A 138 28.04 -12.78 28.42
C ALA A 138 26.60 -12.71 27.86
N LEU A 139 25.61 -12.85 28.75
CA LEU A 139 24.19 -12.66 28.49
C LEU A 139 23.87 -11.24 27.96
N LYS A 140 24.59 -10.20 28.40
CA LYS A 140 24.40 -8.82 27.93
C LYS A 140 24.73 -8.69 26.44
N HIS A 141 25.85 -9.26 26.00
CA HIS A 141 26.24 -9.23 24.59
C HIS A 141 25.26 -10.01 23.71
N GLN A 142 24.77 -11.16 24.17
CA GLN A 142 23.73 -11.92 23.46
C GLN A 142 22.41 -11.16 23.36
N ILE A 143 21.98 -10.49 24.44
CA ILE A 143 20.78 -9.65 24.43
C ILE A 143 20.96 -8.46 23.48
N GLU A 144 22.11 -7.77 23.53
CA GLU A 144 22.40 -6.64 22.64
C GLU A 144 22.42 -7.05 21.17
N GLN A 145 23.08 -8.16 20.83
CA GLN A 145 23.12 -8.67 19.47
C GLN A 145 21.72 -9.07 19.00
N THR A 146 20.97 -9.83 19.79
CA THR A 146 19.59 -10.24 19.44
C THR A 146 18.67 -9.03 19.28
N THR A 147 18.84 -8.03 20.13
CA THR A 147 18.09 -6.77 20.08
C THR A 147 18.41 -5.98 18.81
N SER A 148 19.68 -5.86 18.43
CA SER A 148 20.09 -5.17 17.21
C SER A 148 19.48 -5.82 15.96
N ILE A 149 19.56 -7.16 15.88
CA ILE A 149 18.96 -7.93 14.78
C ILE A 149 17.44 -7.74 14.73
N ALA A 150 16.77 -7.77 15.89
CA ALA A 150 15.33 -7.57 15.97
C ALA A 150 14.91 -6.15 15.54
N ILE A 151 15.69 -5.12 15.90
CA ILE A 151 15.43 -3.73 15.47
C ILE A 151 15.54 -3.61 13.96
N ASP A 152 16.58 -4.18 13.36
CA ASP A 152 16.78 -4.11 11.93
C ASP A 152 15.70 -4.88 11.17
N LEU A 153 15.25 -6.03 11.70
CA LEU A 153 14.09 -6.74 11.16
C LEU A 153 12.79 -5.90 11.21
N LEU A 154 12.53 -5.20 12.31
CA LEU A 154 11.37 -4.31 12.41
C LEU A 154 11.46 -3.13 11.45
N ARG A 155 12.67 -2.59 11.23
CA ARG A 155 12.89 -1.51 10.26
C ARG A 155 12.67 -1.98 8.83
N THR A 156 13.19 -3.15 8.45
CA THR A 156 12.98 -3.70 7.10
C THR A 156 11.50 -3.98 6.86
N GLN A 157 10.79 -4.52 7.86
CA GLN A 157 9.34 -4.67 7.80
C GLN A 157 8.64 -3.31 7.67
N GLY A 158 9.08 -2.28 8.40
CA GLY A 158 8.57 -0.92 8.28
C GLY A 158 8.73 -0.33 6.87
N VAL A 159 9.90 -0.52 6.26
CA VAL A 159 10.17 -0.12 4.87
C VAL A 159 9.28 -0.89 3.89
N PHE A 160 9.08 -2.18 4.13
CA PHE A 160 8.15 -2.99 3.33
C PHE A 160 6.73 -2.44 3.37
N HIS A 161 6.18 -2.13 4.55
CA HIS A 161 4.87 -1.49 4.64
C HIS A 161 4.87 -0.12 3.93
N LEU A 162 5.93 0.67 4.01
CA LEU A 162 6.02 1.93 3.27
C LEU A 162 5.95 1.71 1.75
N ALA A 163 6.67 0.73 1.22
CA ALA A 163 6.64 0.38 -0.20
C ALA A 163 5.23 -0.05 -0.66
N MET A 164 4.54 -0.87 0.14
CA MET A 164 3.16 -1.28 -0.14
C MET A 164 2.19 -0.08 -0.07
N GLY A 165 2.38 0.82 0.90
CA GLY A 165 1.65 2.08 0.98
C GLY A 165 1.89 2.97 -0.24
N ALA A 166 3.13 3.09 -0.69
CA ALA A 166 3.48 3.85 -1.90
C ALA A 166 2.83 3.24 -3.15
N LEU A 167 2.81 1.91 -3.28
CA LEU A 167 2.12 1.21 -4.36
C LEU A 167 0.61 1.53 -4.36
N ALA A 168 -0.04 1.50 -3.19
CA ALA A 168 -1.44 1.87 -3.06
C ALA A 168 -1.70 3.35 -3.43
N ALA A 169 -0.81 4.25 -3.02
CA ALA A 169 -0.90 5.68 -3.38
C ALA A 169 -0.72 5.92 -4.89
N LEU A 170 0.21 5.21 -5.53
CA LEU A 170 0.43 5.29 -6.97
C LEU A 170 -0.78 4.76 -7.75
N ALA A 171 -1.37 3.64 -7.31
CA ALA A 171 -2.59 3.11 -7.91
C ALA A 171 -3.77 4.10 -7.80
N LEU A 172 -3.95 4.74 -6.64
CA LEU A 172 -4.95 5.80 -6.44
C LEU A 172 -4.70 7.03 -7.33
N LYS A 173 -3.43 7.36 -7.60
CA LYS A 173 -3.03 8.50 -8.42
C LYS A 173 -3.26 8.25 -9.92
N GLU A 174 -2.81 7.11 -10.44
CA GLU A 174 -2.84 6.82 -11.89
C GLU A 174 -4.25 6.57 -12.43
N ARG A 175 -5.18 6.06 -11.60
CA ARG A 175 -6.57 5.72 -11.99
C ARG A 175 -6.67 4.80 -13.23
N ARG A 176 -5.60 4.06 -13.54
CA ARG A 176 -5.56 3.08 -14.63
C ARG A 176 -5.99 1.73 -14.08
N GLN A 177 -7.00 1.13 -14.69
CA GLN A 177 -7.54 -0.16 -14.25
C GLN A 177 -6.51 -1.29 -14.23
N SER A 178 -5.46 -1.23 -15.07
CA SER A 178 -4.37 -2.22 -15.05
C SER A 178 -3.45 -2.03 -13.83
N SER A 179 -3.11 -0.78 -13.50
CA SER A 179 -2.31 -0.41 -12.32
C SER A 179 -3.03 -0.73 -11.02
N GLU A 180 -4.35 -0.46 -10.96
CA GLU A 180 -5.19 -0.83 -9.83
C GLU A 180 -5.22 -2.34 -9.60
N ARG A 181 -5.34 -3.14 -10.67
CA ARG A 181 -5.35 -4.61 -10.60
C ARG A 181 -4.03 -5.17 -10.09
N SER A 182 -2.91 -4.74 -10.67
CA SER A 182 -1.59 -5.21 -10.26
C SER A 182 -1.28 -4.80 -8.82
N ALA A 183 -1.63 -3.57 -8.43
CA ALA A 183 -1.47 -3.11 -7.05
C ALA A 183 -2.33 -3.94 -6.07
N LEU A 184 -3.62 -4.15 -6.37
CA LEU A 184 -4.50 -4.97 -5.52
C LEU A 184 -4.03 -6.42 -5.44
N PHE A 185 -3.52 -6.99 -6.52
CA PHE A 185 -2.97 -8.34 -6.52
C PHE A 185 -1.74 -8.43 -5.61
N VAL A 186 -0.78 -7.51 -5.75
CA VAL A 186 0.43 -7.46 -4.93
C VAL A 186 0.10 -7.21 -3.45
N LEU A 187 -0.81 -6.29 -3.15
CA LEU A 187 -1.31 -6.02 -1.79
C LEU A 187 -1.97 -7.25 -1.16
N THR A 188 -2.81 -7.95 -1.94
CA THR A 188 -3.47 -9.17 -1.47
C THR A 188 -2.46 -10.27 -1.20
N LEU A 189 -1.55 -10.54 -2.14
CA LEU A 189 -0.54 -11.58 -2.01
C LEU A 189 0.41 -11.32 -0.84
N SER A 190 0.83 -10.06 -0.66
CA SER A 190 1.59 -9.61 0.51
C SER A 190 0.85 -9.89 1.81
N SER A 191 -0.41 -9.47 1.92
CA SER A 191 -1.21 -9.62 3.15
C SER A 191 -1.46 -11.09 3.48
N VAL A 192 -1.69 -11.93 2.46
CA VAL A 192 -1.80 -13.38 2.62
C VAL A 192 -0.48 -13.97 3.11
N GLY A 193 0.65 -13.57 2.52
CA GLY A 193 1.99 -14.02 2.94
C GLY A 193 2.31 -13.64 4.39
N GLN A 194 1.98 -12.41 4.81
CA GLN A 194 2.14 -11.96 6.19
C GLN A 194 1.23 -12.74 7.15
N THR A 195 -0.05 -12.90 6.81
CA THR A 195 -1.00 -13.70 7.59
C THR A 195 -0.51 -15.14 7.76
N TRP A 196 -0.02 -15.76 6.67
CA TRP A 196 0.53 -17.11 6.70
C TRP A 196 1.78 -17.21 7.56
N SER A 197 2.69 -16.23 7.47
CA SER A 197 3.89 -16.15 8.31
C SER A 197 3.52 -16.08 9.80
N HIS A 198 2.57 -15.22 10.18
CA HIS A 198 2.07 -15.11 11.55
C HIS A 198 1.41 -16.39 12.04
N PHE A 199 0.61 -17.05 11.19
CA PHE A 199 0.00 -18.33 11.52
C PHE A 199 1.05 -19.44 11.71
N ASN A 200 2.03 -19.52 10.82
CA ASN A 200 3.11 -20.51 10.92
C ASN A 200 3.99 -20.25 12.16
N ALA A 201 4.27 -18.99 12.48
CA ALA A 201 5.00 -18.61 13.70
C ALA A 201 4.23 -19.02 14.96
N TYR A 202 2.91 -18.80 15.00
CA TYR A 202 2.05 -19.27 16.09
C TYR A 202 2.09 -20.80 16.22
N TRP A 203 1.94 -21.53 15.11
CA TRP A 203 1.92 -22.98 15.10
C TRP A 203 3.24 -23.58 15.59
N LYS A 204 4.37 -23.04 15.13
CA LYS A 204 5.72 -23.48 15.56
C LYS A 204 6.03 -23.07 17.01
N SER A 205 5.47 -21.96 17.48
CA SER A 205 5.71 -21.42 18.84
C SER A 205 4.68 -21.90 19.87
N SER A 206 3.92 -22.98 19.58
CA SER A 206 2.88 -23.54 20.47
C SER A 206 3.38 -23.94 21.88
N HIS A 207 4.69 -23.83 22.17
CA HIS A 207 5.28 -24.05 23.51
C HIS A 207 5.99 -22.82 24.11
N GLN A 208 6.08 -21.68 23.41
CA GLN A 208 6.71 -20.45 23.90
C GLN A 208 5.82 -19.25 23.59
N GLU A 209 5.13 -18.74 24.62
CA GLU A 209 4.64 -17.37 24.87
C GLU A 209 4.23 -16.46 23.69
N TYR A 210 3.89 -17.00 22.51
CA TYR A 210 3.28 -16.23 21.43
C TYR A 210 1.84 -15.98 21.83
N ASN A 211 1.67 -14.87 22.56
CA ASN A 211 0.42 -14.47 23.18
C ASN A 211 -0.68 -14.43 22.09
N LEU A 212 -1.77 -15.18 22.27
CA LEU A 212 -2.93 -15.17 21.35
C LEU A 212 -3.40 -13.74 21.04
N LYS A 213 -3.22 -12.83 22.01
CA LYS A 213 -3.43 -11.39 21.87
C LYS A 213 -2.61 -10.75 20.75
N ALA A 214 -1.34 -11.12 20.59
CA ALA A 214 -0.47 -10.60 19.52
C ALA A 214 -0.91 -11.10 18.13
N LEU A 215 -1.37 -12.35 18.03
CA LEU A 215 -1.96 -12.89 16.79
C LEU A 215 -3.27 -12.17 16.44
N GLN A 216 -4.10 -11.89 17.44
CA GLN A 216 -5.37 -11.21 17.27
C GLN A 216 -5.19 -9.73 16.90
N GLU A 217 -4.25 -9.02 17.54
CA GLU A 217 -4.02 -7.59 17.30
C GLU A 217 -3.31 -7.31 15.96
N ILE A 218 -2.27 -8.09 15.62
CA ILE A 218 -1.47 -7.85 14.42
C ILE A 218 -2.01 -8.66 13.24
N GLY A 219 -2.13 -9.98 13.40
CA GLY A 219 -2.60 -10.88 12.34
C GLY A 219 -4.07 -10.67 11.95
N GLY A 220 -4.91 -10.22 12.88
CA GLY A 220 -6.30 -9.86 12.57
C GLY A 220 -6.41 -8.68 11.60
N SER A 221 -5.51 -7.70 11.70
CA SER A 221 -5.50 -6.55 10.80
C SER A 221 -5.06 -6.91 9.39
N ASP A 222 -4.01 -7.73 9.24
CA ASP A 222 -3.55 -8.25 7.94
C ASP A 222 -4.63 -9.11 7.26
N LEU A 223 -5.31 -9.98 8.01
CA LEU A 223 -6.39 -10.81 7.49
C LEU A 223 -7.55 -9.96 6.98
N LEU A 224 -7.96 -8.94 7.72
CA LEU A 224 -9.02 -8.02 7.32
C LEU A 224 -8.65 -7.27 6.03
N VAL A 225 -7.41 -6.78 5.94
CA VAL A 225 -6.90 -6.11 4.74
C VAL A 225 -6.83 -7.08 3.55
N ALA A 226 -6.40 -8.32 3.76
CA ALA A 226 -6.40 -9.37 2.75
C ALA A 226 -7.82 -9.67 2.23
N LEU A 227 -8.81 -9.77 3.12
CA LEU A 227 -10.20 -10.01 2.76
C LEU A 227 -10.78 -8.86 1.93
N ILE A 228 -10.58 -7.61 2.38
CA ILE A 228 -11.06 -6.42 1.65
C ILE A 228 -10.42 -6.36 0.25
N SER A 229 -9.11 -6.62 0.17
CA SER A 229 -8.36 -6.58 -1.09
C SER A 229 -8.78 -7.72 -2.03
N SER A 230 -9.03 -8.92 -1.49
CA SER A 230 -9.52 -10.07 -2.26
C SER A 230 -10.93 -9.84 -2.81
N ILE A 231 -11.83 -9.25 -2.03
CA ILE A 231 -13.19 -8.89 -2.49
C ILE A 231 -13.09 -7.85 -3.61
N ALA A 232 -12.25 -6.83 -3.43
CA ALA A 232 -12.01 -5.80 -4.44
C ALA A 232 -11.43 -6.38 -5.74
N LEU A 233 -10.43 -7.27 -5.62
CA LEU A 233 -9.82 -7.96 -6.75
C LEU A 233 -10.85 -8.83 -7.49
N THR A 234 -11.67 -9.59 -6.75
CA THR A 234 -12.74 -10.43 -7.31
C THR A 234 -13.77 -9.59 -8.06
N LYS A 235 -14.21 -8.47 -7.46
CA LYS A 235 -15.14 -7.53 -8.11
C LYS A 235 -14.55 -6.94 -9.39
N THR A 236 -13.26 -6.63 -9.37
CA THR A 236 -12.54 -6.11 -10.54
C THR A 236 -12.44 -7.15 -11.64
N ALA A 237 -12.02 -8.37 -11.30
CA ALA A 237 -11.92 -9.48 -12.25
C ALA A 237 -13.26 -9.81 -12.91
N ARG A 238 -14.36 -9.78 -12.15
CA ARG A 238 -15.72 -9.95 -12.71
C ARG A 238 -16.10 -8.83 -13.68
N ARG A 239 -15.70 -7.58 -13.43
CA ARG A 239 -16.00 -6.44 -14.29
C ARG A 239 -15.18 -6.46 -15.58
N THR A 240 -13.92 -6.86 -15.51
CA THR A 240 -12.97 -6.82 -16.65
C THR A 240 -12.89 -8.14 -17.41
N GLY A 241 -13.40 -9.23 -16.85
CA GLY A 241 -13.24 -10.59 -17.39
C GLY A 241 -11.80 -11.12 -17.34
N ARG A 242 -10.90 -10.44 -16.60
CA ARG A 242 -9.47 -10.79 -16.50
C ARG A 242 -8.99 -10.68 -15.07
N LEU A 243 -8.25 -11.70 -14.62
CA LEU A 243 -7.64 -11.76 -13.28
C LEU A 243 -6.39 -10.88 -13.16
N ILE A 244 -5.67 -10.66 -14.28
CA ILE A 244 -4.49 -9.80 -14.41
C ILE A 244 -4.66 -8.97 -15.69
#